data_AF-A0A1M6MQK1-F1
#
_entry.id   AF-A0A1M6MQK1-F1
#
_cell.length_a   1.000
_cell.length_b   1.000
_cell.length_c   1.000
_cell.angle_alpha   90.00
_cell.angle_beta   90.00
_cell.angle_gamma   90.00
#
_symmetry.space_group_name_H-M   'P 1'
#
loop_
_entity.id
_entity.type
_entity.pdbx_description
1 polymer ?
#
loop_
_entity_poly.entity_id
_entity_poly.type
_entity_poly.pdbx_seq_one_letter_code
_entity_poly.pdbx_strand_id
1 'polypeptide(L)'
;MAASPQPADVREPSRTPALNSGQKLMIFVLSMTLFGLANIITEVLPEVRLGPVELSVSYLAFVPVVMASLFHPLYAALGAPLGEIVFVDLLMGDFSGIGELEGYLQMFLGVYIAGCLVRDPRRRGQLFLAGVTVVFVDKLLSAVVDIGKVMVGVEDAEFVPGLPESVLLLEAVGLTTALLISGVLFGALPAMALAPRLYGKIEPLLGLAPRDPARPHALAERGTGAFLLLALVLTFVSMIAAFTSEIFDNFGVWQPDFIDLYGQRFLWIGVSAAVIVLAALVMAVRFVVHSRRERAAQGAGGADGTGEER
;
A
#
# COMPACT_ATOMS: atom_id res chain seq x y z
N MET A 1 10.94 3.34 68.61
CA MET A 1 10.10 4.09 67.65
C MET A 1 10.39 3.51 66.28
N ALA A 2 9.59 2.52 65.87
CA ALA A 2 9.84 1.72 64.68
C ALA A 2 9.40 2.48 63.42
N ALA A 3 10.28 2.55 62.42
CA ALA A 3 9.99 3.17 61.14
C ALA A 3 8.96 2.31 60.38
N SER A 4 7.85 2.94 59.98
CA SER A 4 6.82 2.33 59.15
C SER A 4 7.38 2.01 57.76
N PRO A 5 7.13 0.82 57.18
CA PRO A 5 7.53 0.54 55.81
C PRO A 5 6.62 1.31 54.85
N GLN A 6 7.25 2.11 53.98
CA GLN A 6 6.59 2.83 52.89
C GLN A 6 6.04 1.80 51.88
N PRO A 7 4.78 1.89 51.43
CA PRO A 7 4.26 0.96 50.43
C PRO A 7 5.00 1.17 49.11
N ALA A 8 5.48 0.07 48.53
CA ALA A 8 6.13 0.05 47.23
C ALA A 8 5.18 0.66 46.18
N ASP A 9 5.67 1.71 45.50
CA ASP A 9 4.98 2.36 44.39
C ASP A 9 4.94 1.40 43.19
N VAL A 10 3.88 0.57 43.12
CA VAL A 10 3.54 -0.20 41.92
C VAL A 10 2.93 0.76 40.92
N ARG A 11 3.78 1.49 40.19
CA ARG A 11 3.39 2.25 39.01
C ARG A 11 4.18 1.77 37.81
N GLU A 12 3.78 0.64 37.26
CA GLU A 12 3.88 0.45 35.81
C GLU A 12 2.49 0.64 35.19
N PRO A 13 2.30 1.67 34.35
CA PRO A 13 1.20 1.68 33.40
C PRO A 13 1.74 1.36 31.99
N SER A 14 1.73 0.07 31.66
CA SER A 14 1.41 -0.48 30.32
C SER A 14 2.20 0.08 29.12
N ARG A 15 3.38 -0.47 28.83
CA ARG A 15 3.83 -0.54 27.43
C ARG A 15 2.79 -1.36 26.67
N THR A 16 2.29 -0.83 25.55
CA THR A 16 1.55 -1.62 24.56
C THR A 16 2.34 -2.90 24.31
N PRO A 17 1.74 -4.10 24.24
CA PRO A 17 2.51 -5.31 23.97
C PRO A 17 3.31 -5.08 22.70
N ALA A 18 4.64 -5.06 22.83
CA ALA A 18 5.52 -4.90 21.68
C ALA A 18 5.22 -6.05 20.73
N LEU A 19 4.93 -5.75 19.47
CA LEU A 19 4.63 -6.77 18.46
C LEU A 19 5.75 -7.81 18.46
N ASN A 20 5.39 -9.09 18.59
CA ASN A 20 6.35 -10.17 18.44
C ASN A 20 6.83 -10.22 16.97
N SER A 21 8.04 -10.73 16.73
CA SER A 21 8.61 -10.94 15.40
C SER A 21 7.66 -11.65 14.44
N GLY A 22 6.93 -12.66 14.90
CA GLY A 22 5.92 -13.35 14.07
C GLY A 22 4.78 -12.44 13.63
N GLN A 23 4.29 -11.56 14.50
CA GLN A 23 3.24 -10.58 14.18
C GLN A 23 3.73 -9.53 13.18
N LYS A 24 4.97 -9.06 13.34
CA LYS A 24 5.61 -8.12 12.39
C LYS A 24 5.70 -8.74 11.01
N LEU A 25 6.16 -10.00 10.94
CA LEU A 25 6.26 -10.75 9.70
C LEU A 25 4.88 -10.98 9.06
N MET A 26 3.85 -11.31 9.85
CA MET A 26 2.49 -11.48 9.33
C MET A 26 1.94 -10.20 8.69
N ILE A 27 2.10 -9.04 9.34
CA ILE A 27 1.65 -7.76 8.78
C ILE A 27 2.40 -7.47 7.47
N PHE A 28 3.71 -7.70 7.46
CA PHE A 28 4.55 -7.51 6.28
C PHE A 28 4.09 -8.40 5.10
N VAL A 29 3.98 -9.72 5.33
CA VAL A 29 3.57 -10.68 4.28
C VAL A 29 2.14 -10.42 3.82
N LEU A 30 1.22 -10.08 4.73
CA LEU A 30 -0.16 -9.75 4.36
C LEU A 30 -0.22 -8.48 3.49
N SER A 31 0.54 -7.44 3.84
CA SER A 31 0.60 -6.20 3.06
C SER A 31 1.21 -6.44 1.68
N MET A 32 2.31 -7.19 1.63
CA MET A 32 3.00 -7.60 0.41
C MET A 32 2.07 -8.38 -0.53
N THR A 33 1.42 -9.42 -0.03
CA THR A 33 0.54 -10.27 -0.85
C THR A 33 -0.70 -9.52 -1.34
N LEU A 34 -1.37 -8.75 -0.48
CA LEU A 34 -2.57 -8.03 -0.87
C LEU A 34 -2.27 -6.92 -1.88
N PHE A 35 -1.18 -6.16 -1.71
CA PHE A 35 -0.84 -5.11 -2.65
C PHE A 35 -0.33 -5.67 -3.97
N GLY A 36 0.53 -6.69 -3.94
CA GLY A 36 1.01 -7.35 -5.17
C GLY A 36 -0.14 -7.94 -6.00
N LEU A 37 -1.11 -8.60 -5.36
CA LEU A 37 -2.32 -9.08 -6.05
C LEU A 37 -3.18 -7.94 -6.60
N ALA A 38 -3.28 -6.82 -5.87
CA ALA A 38 -4.01 -5.65 -6.33
C ALA A 38 -3.36 -5.02 -7.56
N ASN A 39 -2.04 -4.99 -7.62
CA ASN A 39 -1.31 -4.47 -8.77
C ASN A 39 -1.42 -5.40 -9.99
N ILE A 40 -1.36 -6.73 -9.83
CA ILE A 40 -1.68 -7.67 -10.93
C ILE A 40 -3.06 -7.36 -11.55
N ILE A 41 -4.07 -7.06 -10.72
CA ILE A 41 -5.40 -6.71 -11.23
C ILE A 41 -5.37 -5.37 -11.97
N THR A 42 -4.57 -4.43 -11.49
CA THR A 42 -4.43 -3.09 -12.08
C THR A 42 -3.75 -3.15 -13.45
N GLU A 43 -2.75 -4.00 -13.64
CA GLU A 43 -2.09 -4.25 -14.93
C GLU A 43 -3.04 -4.74 -16.03
N VAL A 44 -4.18 -5.33 -15.64
CA VAL A 44 -5.21 -5.80 -16.59
C VAL A 44 -6.25 -4.70 -16.90
N LEU A 45 -6.27 -3.60 -16.13
CA LEU A 45 -7.24 -2.53 -16.36
C LEU A 45 -6.87 -1.73 -17.63
N PRO A 46 -7.86 -1.43 -18.50
CA PRO A 46 -7.59 -0.68 -19.72
C PRO A 46 -7.30 0.79 -19.42
N GLU A 47 -6.33 1.35 -20.13
CA GLU A 47 -6.04 2.79 -20.13
C GLU A 47 -7.01 3.52 -21.07
N VAL A 48 -7.66 4.58 -20.57
CA VAL A 48 -8.58 5.39 -21.38
C VAL A 48 -7.88 6.68 -21.77
N ARG A 49 -7.58 6.82 -23.07
CA ARG A 49 -6.99 8.05 -23.62
C ARG A 49 -8.09 9.04 -23.97
N LEU A 50 -8.11 10.20 -23.30
CA LEU A 50 -8.96 11.34 -23.65
C LEU A 50 -8.08 12.50 -24.15
N GLY A 51 -7.81 12.51 -25.47
CA GLY A 51 -6.97 13.52 -26.09
C GLY A 51 -5.51 13.43 -25.61
N PRO A 52 -4.87 14.54 -25.18
CA PRO A 52 -3.50 14.51 -24.63
C PRO A 52 -3.42 13.98 -23.19
N VAL A 53 -4.55 13.65 -22.57
CA VAL A 53 -4.60 13.20 -21.17
C VAL A 53 -4.90 11.70 -21.12
N GLU A 54 -4.01 10.96 -20.48
CA GLU A 54 -4.16 9.53 -20.22
C GLU A 54 -4.80 9.35 -18.84
N LEU A 55 -5.99 8.75 -18.82
CA LEU A 55 -6.65 8.33 -17.58
C LEU A 55 -6.25 6.88 -17.32
N SER A 56 -5.14 6.72 -16.61
CA SER A 56 -4.66 5.43 -16.14
C SER A 56 -4.82 5.31 -14.63
N VAL A 57 -5.11 4.10 -14.16
CA VAL A 57 -5.11 3.76 -12.74
C VAL A 57 -3.70 3.31 -12.40
N SER A 58 -2.91 4.16 -11.75
CA SER A 58 -1.52 3.81 -11.41
C SER A 58 -1.44 2.59 -10.49
N TYR A 59 -2.30 2.54 -9.47
CA TYR A 59 -2.41 1.43 -8.54
C TYR A 59 -3.65 1.61 -7.65
N LEU A 60 -4.10 0.52 -7.05
CA LEU A 60 -5.21 0.52 -6.09
C LEU A 60 -4.75 0.98 -4.70
N ALA A 61 -4.52 2.29 -4.56
CA ALA A 61 -3.97 2.91 -3.35
C ALA A 61 -4.74 2.61 -2.06
N PHE A 62 -6.03 2.24 -2.15
CA PHE A 62 -6.81 1.91 -0.97
C PHE A 62 -6.27 0.70 -0.21
N VAL A 63 -5.64 -0.26 -0.91
CA VAL A 63 -5.11 -1.49 -0.30
C VAL A 63 -4.02 -1.19 0.72
N PRO A 64 -2.90 -0.52 0.37
CA PRO A 64 -1.86 -0.20 1.33
C PRO A 64 -2.33 0.81 2.38
N VAL A 65 -3.25 1.72 2.02
CA VAL A 65 -3.88 2.65 2.98
C VAL A 65 -4.65 1.90 4.06
N VAL A 66 -5.49 0.92 3.69
CA VAL A 66 -6.25 0.12 4.64
C VAL A 66 -5.30 -0.71 5.52
N MET A 67 -4.27 -1.30 4.93
CA MET A 67 -3.26 -2.07 5.66
C MET A 67 -2.50 -1.22 6.69
N ALA A 68 -1.99 -0.06 6.27
CA ALA A 68 -1.26 0.86 7.14
C ALA A 68 -2.16 1.58 8.17
N SER A 69 -3.47 1.64 7.91
CA SER A 69 -4.47 2.15 8.85
C SER A 69 -4.80 1.14 9.94
N LEU A 70 -4.96 -0.14 9.59
CA LEU A 70 -5.41 -1.17 10.53
C LEU A 70 -4.25 -1.79 11.33
N PHE A 71 -3.08 -1.89 10.72
CA PHE A 71 -1.90 -2.49 11.31
C PHE A 71 -0.79 -1.46 11.54
N HIS A 72 0.36 -1.94 12.01
CA HIS A 72 1.52 -1.11 12.26
C HIS A 72 2.06 -0.51 10.94
N PRO A 73 2.10 0.83 10.77
CA PRO A 73 2.41 1.50 9.51
C PRO A 73 3.74 1.06 8.88
N LEU A 74 4.80 0.91 9.69
CA LEU A 74 6.13 0.53 9.18
C LEU A 74 6.15 -0.81 8.43
N TYR A 75 5.58 -1.86 9.02
CA TYR A 75 5.61 -3.21 8.42
C TYR A 75 4.67 -3.31 7.23
N ALA A 76 3.54 -2.60 7.28
CA ALA A 76 2.64 -2.50 6.13
C ALA A 76 3.31 -1.77 4.96
N ALA A 77 3.98 -0.64 5.23
CA ALA A 77 4.68 0.16 4.24
C ALA A 77 5.91 -0.55 3.64
N LEU A 78 6.64 -1.37 4.41
CA LEU A 78 7.73 -2.19 3.87
C LEU A 78 7.21 -3.32 2.97
N GLY A 79 6.08 -3.91 3.35
CA GLY A 79 5.50 -5.05 2.66
C GLY A 79 4.86 -4.65 1.33
N ALA A 80 4.08 -3.57 1.31
CA ALA A 80 3.30 -3.16 0.13
C ALA A 80 4.15 -3.08 -1.16
N PRO A 81 5.11 -2.16 -1.31
CA PRO A 81 5.92 -2.05 -2.53
C PRO A 81 6.75 -3.29 -2.84
N LEU A 82 7.10 -4.12 -1.85
CA LEU A 82 7.74 -5.41 -2.15
C LEU A 82 6.78 -6.37 -2.87
N GLY A 83 5.49 -6.26 -2.58
CA GLY A 83 4.45 -7.01 -3.25
C GLY A 83 4.39 -6.70 -4.74
N GLU A 84 4.50 -5.43 -5.10
CA GLU A 84 4.60 -4.98 -6.49
C GLU A 84 5.79 -5.64 -7.20
N ILE A 85 6.99 -5.49 -6.64
CA ILE A 85 8.22 -6.10 -7.16
C ILE A 85 8.08 -7.61 -7.40
N VAL A 86 7.51 -8.34 -6.43
CA VAL A 86 7.45 -9.80 -6.52
C VAL A 86 6.36 -10.29 -7.47
N PHE A 87 5.20 -9.63 -7.50
CA PHE A 87 4.02 -10.11 -8.21
C PHE A 87 3.79 -9.48 -9.58
N VAL A 88 4.31 -8.28 -9.80
CA VAL A 88 4.26 -7.58 -11.08
C VAL A 88 5.62 -7.75 -11.74
N ASP A 89 6.64 -7.05 -11.26
CA ASP A 89 7.91 -6.91 -11.97
C ASP A 89 8.61 -8.27 -12.19
N LEU A 90 8.85 -9.04 -11.12
CA LEU A 90 9.53 -10.34 -11.22
C LEU A 90 8.69 -11.41 -11.90
N LEU A 91 7.38 -11.45 -11.62
CA LEU A 91 6.50 -12.51 -12.12
C LEU A 91 6.11 -12.30 -13.58
N MET A 92 5.84 -11.05 -13.98
CA MET A 92 5.55 -10.68 -15.36
C MET A 92 6.83 -10.59 -16.19
N GLY A 93 7.99 -10.53 -15.54
CA GLY A 93 9.27 -10.50 -16.21
C GLY A 93 9.58 -9.12 -16.78
N ASP A 94 9.28 -8.08 -16.02
CA ASP A 94 9.64 -6.70 -16.32
C ASP A 94 10.38 -6.07 -15.13
N PHE A 95 11.29 -6.83 -14.52
CA PHE A 95 12.02 -6.36 -13.35
C PHE A 95 13.24 -5.56 -13.80
N SER A 96 13.24 -4.26 -13.52
CA SER A 96 14.27 -3.28 -13.88
C SER A 96 15.51 -3.31 -12.94
N GLY A 97 15.58 -4.23 -11.99
CA GLY A 97 16.74 -4.35 -11.10
C GLY A 97 16.81 -3.23 -10.07
N ILE A 98 17.88 -2.44 -10.10
CA ILE A 98 18.08 -1.29 -9.19
C ILE A 98 17.07 -0.17 -9.47
N GLY A 99 16.54 -0.08 -10.70
CA GLY A 99 15.50 0.89 -11.06
C GLY A 99 14.26 0.79 -10.17
N GLU A 100 13.85 -0.43 -9.80
CA GLU A 100 12.67 -0.65 -8.94
C GLU A 100 12.82 -0.09 -7.53
N LEU A 101 14.07 0.14 -7.08
CA LEU A 101 14.31 0.71 -5.76
C LEU A 101 13.78 2.15 -5.67
N GLU A 102 13.71 2.87 -6.80
CA GLU A 102 13.13 4.20 -6.85
C GLU A 102 11.67 4.15 -6.39
N GLY A 103 10.81 3.42 -7.13
CA GLY A 103 9.39 3.27 -6.84
C GLY A 103 9.14 2.63 -5.48
N TYR A 104 9.96 1.65 -5.09
CA TYR A 104 9.87 1.01 -3.78
C TYR A 104 9.95 2.00 -2.63
N LEU A 105 10.96 2.89 -2.66
CA LEU A 105 11.22 3.86 -1.60
C LEU A 105 10.19 4.98 -1.57
N GLN A 106 9.74 5.44 -2.73
CA GLN A 106 8.70 6.47 -2.86
C GLN A 106 7.36 5.96 -2.29
N MET A 107 6.93 4.77 -2.71
CA MET A 107 5.73 4.11 -2.21
C MET A 107 5.83 3.80 -0.71
N PHE A 108 6.97 3.25 -0.26
CA PHE A 108 7.23 3.01 1.17
C PHE A 108 6.99 4.29 1.99
N LEU A 109 7.57 5.40 1.56
CA LEU A 109 7.46 6.67 2.28
C LEU A 109 6.02 7.18 2.27
N GLY A 110 5.34 7.15 1.12
CA GLY A 110 3.95 7.56 0.98
C GLY A 110 3.01 6.78 1.90
N VAL A 111 3.12 5.44 1.89
CA VAL A 111 2.30 4.54 2.72
C VAL A 111 2.62 4.72 4.21
N TYR A 112 3.89 4.87 4.59
CA TYR A 112 4.27 5.08 5.97
C TYR A 112 3.71 6.40 6.53
N ILE A 113 3.87 7.50 5.78
CA ILE A 113 3.35 8.82 6.17
C ILE A 113 1.82 8.77 6.33
N ALA A 114 1.13 8.21 5.33
CA ALA A 114 -0.32 8.07 5.36
C ALA A 114 -0.80 7.19 6.53
N GLY A 115 -0.13 6.07 6.79
CA GLY A 115 -0.46 5.16 7.90
C GLY A 115 -0.30 5.81 9.28
N CYS A 116 0.69 6.69 9.45
CA CYS A 116 0.86 7.48 10.68
C CYS A 116 -0.18 8.62 10.81
N LEU A 117 -0.70 9.13 9.70
CA LEU A 117 -1.74 10.16 9.69
C LEU A 117 -3.10 9.63 10.17
N VAL A 118 -3.38 8.34 9.94
CA VAL A 118 -4.60 7.67 10.41
C VAL A 118 -4.44 7.27 11.87
N ARG A 119 -5.07 8.02 12.77
CA ARG A 119 -5.09 7.71 14.21
C ARG A 119 -6.22 6.75 14.56
N ASP A 120 -7.39 6.96 13.94
CA ASP A 120 -8.58 6.15 14.14
C ASP A 120 -9.09 5.64 12.78
N PRO A 121 -9.00 4.33 12.51
CA PRO A 121 -9.45 3.72 11.25
C PRO A 121 -10.96 3.83 11.00
N ARG A 122 -11.73 4.35 11.96
CA ARG A 122 -13.17 4.63 11.79
C ARG A 122 -13.44 6.05 11.28
N ARG A 123 -12.46 6.96 11.37
CA ARG A 123 -12.60 8.36 10.94
C ARG A 123 -12.37 8.48 9.44
N ARG A 124 -13.48 8.59 8.70
CA ARG A 124 -13.47 8.73 7.23
C ARG A 124 -12.58 9.86 6.72
N GLY A 125 -12.56 11.02 7.38
CA GLY A 125 -11.70 12.15 6.98
C GLY A 125 -10.20 11.84 7.04
N GLN A 126 -9.75 11.04 8.03
CA GLN A 126 -8.34 10.64 8.12
C GLN A 126 -7.98 9.64 7.02
N LEU A 127 -8.88 8.71 6.72
CA LEU A 127 -8.71 7.75 5.63
C LEU A 127 -8.70 8.43 4.27
N PHE A 128 -9.54 9.46 4.08
CA PHE A 128 -9.53 10.27 2.87
C PHE A 128 -8.17 10.94 2.69
N LEU A 129 -7.71 11.64 3.73
CA LEU A 129 -6.43 12.33 3.71
C LEU A 129 -5.27 11.35 3.49
N ALA A 130 -5.32 10.17 4.11
CA ALA A 130 -4.32 9.12 3.93
C ALA A 130 -4.27 8.63 2.48
N GLY A 131 -5.41 8.34 1.85
CA GLY A 131 -5.47 7.94 0.45
C GLY A 131 -4.86 8.97 -0.51
N VAL A 132 -5.20 10.25 -0.31
CA VAL A 132 -4.60 11.35 -1.09
C VAL A 132 -3.10 11.49 -0.79
N THR A 133 -2.69 11.36 0.47
CA THR A 133 -1.28 11.51 0.89
C THR A 133 -0.37 10.47 0.27
N VAL A 134 -0.79 9.19 0.22
CA VAL A 134 0.02 8.13 -0.41
C VAL A 134 0.37 8.52 -1.84
N VAL A 135 -0.64 8.82 -2.65
CA VAL A 135 -0.47 9.13 -4.06
C VAL A 135 0.25 10.46 -4.28
N PHE A 136 -0.03 11.45 -3.43
CA PHE A 136 0.66 12.73 -3.50
C PHE A 136 2.16 12.60 -3.26
N VAL A 137 2.56 11.89 -2.19
CA VAL A 137 3.97 11.72 -1.85
C VAL A 137 4.67 10.90 -2.94
N ASP A 138 4.08 9.79 -3.36
CA ASP A 138 4.60 8.93 -4.41
C ASP A 138 4.84 9.70 -5.72
N LYS A 139 3.79 10.32 -6.27
CA LYS A 139 3.86 10.99 -7.57
C LYS A 139 4.61 12.30 -7.56
N LEU A 140 4.63 13.02 -6.43
CA LEU A 140 5.49 14.19 -6.31
C LEU A 140 6.98 13.82 -6.36
N LEU A 141 7.36 12.73 -5.69
CA LEU A 141 8.74 12.27 -5.70
C LEU A 141 9.15 11.72 -7.07
N SER A 142 8.29 10.94 -7.72
CA SER A 142 8.46 10.50 -9.12
C SER A 142 8.69 11.70 -10.04
N ALA A 143 7.79 12.70 -10.03
CA ALA A 143 7.92 13.88 -10.87
C ALA A 143 9.23 14.66 -10.63
N VAL A 144 9.69 14.75 -9.38
CA VAL A 144 10.98 15.39 -9.05
C VAL A 144 12.15 14.61 -9.64
N VAL A 145 12.11 13.28 -9.59
CA VAL A 145 13.13 12.43 -10.19
C VAL A 145 13.11 12.53 -11.71
N ASP A 146 11.93 12.52 -12.33
CA ASP A 146 11.78 12.57 -13.80
C ASP A 146 12.23 13.92 -14.39
N ILE A 147 11.91 15.03 -13.71
CA ILE A 147 12.48 16.35 -14.03
C ILE A 147 14.00 16.33 -13.84
N GLY A 148 14.49 15.74 -12.75
CA GLY A 148 15.92 15.60 -12.49
C GLY A 148 16.65 14.83 -13.60
N LYS A 149 16.08 13.71 -14.06
CA LYS A 149 16.60 12.89 -15.17
C LYS A 149 16.78 13.72 -16.43
N VAL A 150 15.81 14.54 -16.79
CA VAL A 150 15.86 15.40 -17.98
C VAL A 150 16.89 16.51 -17.85
N MET A 151 16.99 17.14 -16.67
CA MET A 151 17.90 18.27 -16.43
C MET A 151 19.37 17.86 -16.31
N VAL A 152 19.65 16.62 -15.88
CA VAL A 152 21.02 16.14 -15.62
C VAL A 152 21.50 15.11 -16.64
N GLY A 153 20.59 14.29 -17.18
CA GLY A 153 20.93 13.11 -17.99
C GLY A 153 20.92 13.33 -19.50
N VAL A 154 20.32 14.41 -20.01
CA VAL A 154 20.25 14.66 -21.46
C VAL A 154 21.29 15.70 -21.84
N GLU A 155 22.41 15.26 -22.40
CA GLU A 155 23.50 16.12 -22.90
C GLU A 155 23.01 17.15 -23.95
N ASP A 156 21.86 16.88 -24.59
CA ASP A 156 21.24 17.73 -25.61
C ASP A 156 19.88 18.36 -25.23
N ALA A 157 19.48 18.38 -23.95
CA ALA A 157 18.17 18.94 -23.55
C ALA A 157 18.00 20.42 -23.94
N GLU A 158 19.09 21.19 -23.99
CA GLU A 158 19.10 22.59 -24.46
C GLU A 158 18.95 22.71 -25.98
N PHE A 159 19.19 21.65 -26.75
CA PHE A 159 19.09 21.66 -28.21
C PHE A 159 17.71 21.20 -28.74
N VAL A 160 16.83 20.70 -27.86
CA VAL A 160 15.45 20.37 -28.20
C VAL A 160 14.50 21.44 -27.62
N PRO A 161 14.03 22.39 -28.44
CA PRO A 161 13.19 23.48 -27.95
C PRO A 161 11.88 22.94 -27.36
N GLY A 162 11.58 23.32 -26.12
CA GLY A 162 10.34 22.95 -25.43
C GLY A 162 10.41 21.67 -24.59
N LEU A 163 11.53 20.93 -24.59
CA LEU A 163 11.61 19.64 -23.90
C LEU A 163 11.44 19.75 -22.36
N PRO A 164 12.13 20.65 -21.64
CA PRO A 164 11.95 20.78 -20.19
C PRO A 164 10.54 21.24 -19.80
N GLU A 165 9.97 22.15 -20.58
CA GLU A 165 8.62 22.70 -20.36
C GLU A 165 7.55 21.65 -20.62
N SER A 166 7.76 20.79 -21.63
CA SER A 166 6.87 19.68 -21.95
C SER A 166 6.88 18.62 -20.87
N VAL A 167 8.06 18.25 -20.34
CA VAL A 167 8.18 17.29 -19.23
C VAL A 167 7.46 17.83 -17.98
N LEU A 168 7.72 19.09 -17.60
CA LEU A 168 7.04 19.69 -16.46
C LEU A 168 5.52 19.68 -16.61
N LEU A 169 5.01 19.95 -17.81
CA LEU A 169 3.58 19.93 -18.10
C LEU A 169 3.01 18.52 -18.05
N LEU A 170 3.71 17.53 -18.61
CA LEU A 170 3.31 16.12 -18.57
C LEU A 170 3.26 15.61 -17.12
N GLU A 171 4.28 15.90 -16.32
CA GLU A 171 4.32 15.52 -14.90
C GLU A 171 3.22 16.20 -14.08
N ALA A 172 2.94 17.48 -14.33
CA ALA A 172 1.88 18.20 -13.65
C ALA A 172 0.49 17.62 -13.97
N VAL A 173 0.26 17.26 -15.25
CA VAL A 173 -0.97 16.59 -15.69
C VAL A 173 -1.07 15.19 -15.07
N GLY A 174 0.01 14.40 -15.13
CA GLY A 174 0.09 13.06 -14.57
C GLY A 174 -0.15 13.02 -13.06
N LEU A 175 0.45 13.95 -12.31
CA LEU A 175 0.20 14.12 -10.89
C LEU A 175 -1.28 14.42 -10.60
N THR A 176 -1.88 15.31 -11.40
CA THR A 176 -3.28 15.71 -11.21
C THR A 176 -4.23 14.54 -11.49
N THR A 177 -4.03 13.81 -12.58
CA THR A 177 -4.86 12.65 -12.93
C THR A 177 -4.68 11.53 -11.91
N ALA A 178 -3.43 11.24 -11.50
CA ALA A 178 -3.15 10.24 -10.48
C ALA A 178 -3.80 10.58 -9.13
N LEU A 179 -3.77 11.84 -8.69
CA LEU A 179 -4.44 12.27 -7.46
C LEU A 179 -5.95 12.07 -7.53
N LEU A 180 -6.58 12.36 -8.67
CA LEU A 180 -8.03 12.21 -8.84
C LEU A 180 -8.44 10.74 -8.94
N ILE A 181 -7.72 9.96 -9.77
CA ILE A 181 -8.06 8.56 -10.04
C ILE A 181 -7.52 7.66 -8.93
N SER A 182 -6.21 7.52 -8.83
CA SER A 182 -5.56 6.62 -7.85
C SER A 182 -5.72 7.14 -6.42
N GLY A 183 -5.62 8.46 -6.21
CA GLY A 183 -5.67 9.07 -4.88
C GLY A 183 -7.09 9.14 -4.31
N VAL A 184 -8.04 9.70 -5.06
CA VAL A 184 -9.42 9.87 -4.60
C VAL A 184 -10.27 8.65 -4.92
N LEU A 185 -10.44 8.32 -6.21
CA LEU A 185 -11.42 7.31 -6.66
C LEU A 185 -11.05 5.88 -6.22
N PHE A 186 -9.78 5.48 -6.39
CA PHE A 186 -9.26 4.16 -6.06
C PHE A 186 -8.42 4.12 -4.77
N GLY A 187 -8.29 5.25 -4.07
CA GLY A 187 -7.54 5.38 -2.82
C GLY A 187 -8.43 5.70 -1.64
N ALA A 188 -8.80 6.97 -1.55
CA ALA A 188 -9.57 7.54 -0.45
C ALA A 188 -10.98 6.95 -0.33
N LEU A 189 -11.75 6.89 -1.42
CA LEU A 189 -13.15 6.45 -1.39
C LEU A 189 -13.29 4.98 -0.94
N PRO A 190 -12.54 4.01 -1.51
CA PRO A 190 -12.65 2.62 -1.09
C PRO A 190 -12.07 2.42 0.31
N ALA A 191 -11.00 3.14 0.70
CA ALA A 191 -10.44 3.06 2.05
C ALA A 191 -11.46 3.54 3.11
N MET A 192 -12.16 4.65 2.87
CA MET A 192 -13.23 5.16 3.74
C MET A 192 -14.38 4.17 3.90
N ALA A 193 -14.67 3.39 2.87
CA ALA A 193 -15.69 2.35 2.91
C ALA A 193 -15.19 1.10 3.64
N LEU A 194 -13.94 0.68 3.41
CA LEU A 194 -13.45 -0.64 3.82
C LEU A 194 -12.82 -0.63 5.22
N ALA A 195 -11.93 0.31 5.52
CA ALA A 195 -11.18 0.31 6.79
C ALA A 195 -12.08 0.31 8.04
N PRO A 196 -13.14 1.14 8.14
CA PRO A 196 -14.03 1.12 9.31
C PRO A 196 -14.78 -0.20 9.47
N ARG A 197 -15.00 -0.94 8.37
CA ARG A 197 -15.72 -2.22 8.37
C ARG A 197 -14.83 -3.39 8.76
N LEU A 198 -13.53 -3.28 8.52
CA LEU A 198 -12.52 -4.29 8.86
C LEU A 198 -11.92 -4.09 10.25
N TYR A 199 -11.92 -2.85 10.75
CA TYR A 199 -11.44 -2.50 12.08
C TYR A 199 -12.07 -3.37 13.18
N GLY A 200 -11.21 -3.99 14.00
CA GLY A 200 -11.60 -4.90 15.07
C GLY A 200 -11.98 -6.31 14.62
N LYS A 201 -11.92 -6.61 13.31
CA LYS A 201 -12.24 -7.94 12.77
C LYS A 201 -11.02 -8.68 12.25
N ILE A 202 -10.08 -7.97 11.63
CA ILE A 202 -8.90 -8.60 11.02
C ILE A 202 -7.72 -8.68 11.98
N GLU A 203 -7.58 -7.70 12.87
CA GLU A 203 -6.51 -7.65 13.86
C GLU A 203 -6.55 -8.86 14.81
N PRO A 204 -7.71 -9.26 15.37
CA PRO A 204 -7.78 -10.43 16.24
C PRO A 204 -7.43 -11.75 15.53
N LEU A 205 -7.67 -11.84 14.22
CA LEU A 205 -7.32 -13.04 13.42
C LEU A 205 -5.81 -13.22 13.29
N LEU A 206 -5.04 -12.14 13.41
CA LEU A 206 -3.57 -12.16 13.44
C LEU A 206 -3.01 -12.18 14.87
N GLY A 207 -3.86 -12.39 15.89
CA GLY A 207 -3.48 -12.32 17.29
C GLY A 207 -3.09 -10.90 17.74
N LEU A 208 -3.61 -9.87 17.07
CA LEU A 208 -3.33 -8.46 17.37
C LEU A 208 -4.51 -7.82 18.08
N ALA A 209 -4.22 -6.89 18.98
CA ALA A 209 -5.22 -5.95 19.48
C ALA A 209 -5.58 -4.95 18.36
N PRO A 210 -6.86 -4.57 18.21
CA PRO A 210 -7.25 -3.51 17.28
C PRO A 210 -6.52 -2.21 17.59
N ARG A 211 -6.25 -1.41 16.56
CA ARG A 211 -5.51 -0.15 16.69
C ARG A 211 -6.17 0.78 17.70
N ASP A 212 -5.42 1.25 18.70
CA ASP A 212 -5.91 2.14 19.74
C ASP A 212 -5.79 3.62 19.33
N PRO A 213 -6.91 4.37 19.21
CA PRO A 213 -6.87 5.80 18.91
C PRO A 213 -6.17 6.66 19.98
N ALA A 214 -6.12 6.19 21.24
CA ALA A 214 -5.49 6.91 22.34
C ALA A 214 -3.95 6.84 22.28
N ARG A 215 -3.40 5.89 21.51
CA ARG A 215 -1.97 5.68 21.33
C ARG A 215 -1.61 5.64 19.84
N PRO A 216 -1.73 6.77 19.13
CA PRO A 216 -1.41 6.82 17.71
C PRO A 216 0.08 6.53 17.49
N HIS A 217 0.39 5.82 16.40
CA HIS A 217 1.76 5.74 15.91
C HIS A 217 2.21 7.14 15.50
N ALA A 218 3.16 7.70 16.25
CA ALA A 218 3.73 8.98 15.89
C ALA A 218 4.47 8.83 14.55
N LEU A 219 4.35 9.84 13.69
CA LEU A 219 5.18 9.97 12.48
C LEU A 219 6.69 9.93 12.82
N ALA A 220 7.03 10.13 14.10
CA ALA A 220 8.37 10.00 14.64
C ALA A 220 8.34 9.40 16.06
N GLU A 221 8.65 8.10 16.20
CA GLU A 221 9.02 7.52 17.49
C GLU A 221 10.37 8.08 18.01
N ARG A 222 11.15 8.79 17.17
CA ARG A 222 12.48 9.36 17.49
C ARG A 222 12.61 10.88 17.27
N GLY A 223 11.50 11.61 17.14
CA GLY A 223 11.50 13.06 16.92
C GLY A 223 11.44 13.45 15.43
N THR A 224 10.63 14.48 15.13
CA THR A 224 10.27 14.92 13.77
C THR A 224 11.51 15.16 12.88
N GLY A 225 12.61 15.66 13.43
CA GLY A 225 13.85 15.89 12.69
C GLY A 225 14.55 14.61 12.21
N ALA A 226 14.55 13.54 13.00
CA ALA A 226 15.16 12.26 12.61
C ALA A 226 14.36 11.57 11.50
N PHE A 227 13.03 11.68 11.54
CA PHE A 227 12.16 11.20 10.48
C PHE A 227 12.35 12.00 9.20
N LEU A 228 12.39 13.34 9.27
CA LEU A 228 12.64 14.18 8.10
C LEU A 228 14.01 13.92 7.48
N LEU A 229 15.04 13.72 8.30
CA LEU A 229 16.37 13.33 7.82
C LEU A 229 16.33 11.95 7.15
N LEU A 230 15.66 10.96 7.75
CA LEU A 230 15.49 9.64 7.14
C LEU A 230 14.73 9.73 5.82
N ALA A 231 13.60 10.44 5.78
CA ALA A 231 12.82 10.64 4.57
C ALA A 231 13.66 11.31 3.48
N LEU A 232 14.41 12.36 3.82
CA LEU A 232 15.34 13.02 2.91
C LEU A 232 16.42 12.06 2.39
N VAL A 233 17.02 11.26 3.27
CA VAL A 233 18.01 10.24 2.90
C VAL A 233 17.39 9.19 1.96
N LEU A 234 16.19 8.69 2.27
CA LEU A 234 15.50 7.70 1.43
C LEU A 234 15.14 8.29 0.06
N THR A 235 14.68 9.54 -0.01
CA THR A 235 14.46 10.25 -1.27
C THR A 235 15.75 10.39 -2.06
N PHE A 236 16.86 10.73 -1.42
CA PHE A 236 18.16 10.84 -2.08
C PHE A 236 18.67 9.47 -2.58
N VAL A 237 18.48 8.40 -1.81
CA VAL A 237 18.81 7.03 -2.23
C VAL A 237 17.94 6.58 -3.39
N SER A 238 16.64 6.87 -3.36
CA SER A 238 15.69 6.63 -4.47
C SER A 238 16.16 7.34 -5.74
N MET A 239 16.55 8.61 -5.62
CA MET A 239 17.09 9.39 -6.74
C MET A 239 18.41 8.79 -7.28
N ILE A 240 19.35 8.43 -6.40
CA ILE A 240 20.60 7.76 -6.82
C ILE A 240 20.28 6.45 -7.55
N ALA A 241 19.36 5.64 -7.04
CA ALA A 241 18.98 4.38 -7.67
C ALA A 241 18.45 4.61 -9.09
N ALA A 242 17.57 5.60 -9.25
CA ALA A 242 17.01 6.03 -10.54
C ALA A 242 18.08 6.49 -11.55
N PHE A 243 19.04 7.31 -11.12
CA PHE A 243 20.15 7.71 -12.00
C PHE A 243 21.12 6.56 -12.29
N THR A 244 21.32 5.67 -11.31
CA THR A 244 22.24 4.53 -11.45
C THR A 244 21.71 3.51 -12.47
N SER A 245 20.40 3.26 -12.51
CA SER A 245 19.82 2.34 -13.51
C SER A 245 20.03 2.83 -14.95
N GLU A 246 19.91 4.15 -15.17
CA GLU A 246 20.14 4.77 -16.48
C GLU A 246 21.63 4.81 -16.88
N ILE A 247 22.53 5.05 -15.92
CA ILE A 247 23.97 5.16 -16.19
C ILE A 247 24.63 3.77 -16.31
N PHE A 248 24.23 2.82 -15.48
CA PHE A 248 24.82 1.47 -15.41
C PHE A 248 23.84 0.45 -15.98
N ASP A 249 23.68 0.48 -17.31
CA ASP A 249 23.06 -0.53 -18.18
C ASP A 249 22.32 -1.66 -17.43
N ASN A 250 21.22 -1.28 -16.75
CA ASN A 250 20.22 -2.18 -16.21
C ASN A 250 20.76 -3.39 -15.40
N PHE A 251 21.59 -3.10 -14.38
CA PHE A 251 22.13 -4.14 -13.47
C PHE A 251 21.03 -4.92 -12.74
N GLY A 252 20.98 -6.24 -12.97
CA GLY A 252 20.04 -7.14 -12.30
C GLY A 252 18.67 -7.22 -12.99
N VAL A 253 18.55 -6.76 -14.23
CA VAL A 253 17.32 -6.88 -15.01
C VAL A 253 16.93 -8.32 -15.26
N TRP A 254 15.64 -8.59 -15.09
CA TRP A 254 15.01 -9.85 -15.41
C TRP A 254 13.83 -9.60 -16.35
N GLN A 255 14.12 -9.74 -17.64
CA GLN A 255 13.15 -9.70 -18.73
C GLN A 255 13.26 -10.99 -19.54
N PRO A 256 12.42 -12.01 -19.30
CA PRO A 256 12.32 -13.17 -20.16
C PRO A 256 11.56 -12.81 -21.45
N ASP A 257 12.07 -13.26 -22.60
CA ASP A 257 11.49 -13.05 -23.94
C ASP A 257 10.15 -13.82 -24.17
N PHE A 258 9.27 -13.94 -23.17
CA PHE A 258 8.05 -14.74 -23.26
C PHE A 258 7.03 -14.14 -24.22
N ILE A 259 6.94 -12.81 -24.31
CA ILE A 259 6.05 -12.14 -25.26
C ILE A 259 6.56 -12.32 -26.70
N ASP A 260 7.87 -12.32 -26.90
CA ASP A 260 8.49 -12.56 -28.21
C ASP A 260 8.42 -14.04 -28.63
N LEU A 261 8.53 -14.99 -27.68
CA LEU A 261 8.42 -16.43 -27.96
C LEU A 261 6.97 -16.92 -28.12
N TYR A 262 6.03 -16.42 -27.32
CA TYR A 262 4.67 -16.98 -27.23
C TYR A 262 3.56 -16.01 -27.71
N GLY A 263 3.94 -14.77 -28.07
CA GLY A 263 3.03 -13.72 -28.52
C GLY A 263 2.14 -13.17 -27.39
N GLN A 264 1.30 -12.17 -27.72
CA GLN A 264 0.33 -11.56 -26.79
C GLN A 264 -0.65 -12.55 -26.12
N ARG A 265 -0.71 -13.82 -26.56
CA ARG A 265 -1.52 -14.88 -25.94
C ARG A 265 -0.99 -15.31 -24.57
N PHE A 266 0.29 -15.06 -24.26
CA PHE A 266 0.86 -15.36 -22.94
C PHE A 266 0.24 -14.53 -21.81
N LEU A 267 -0.09 -13.26 -22.08
CA LEU A 267 -0.75 -12.37 -21.12
C LEU A 267 -2.11 -12.92 -20.65
N TRP A 268 -2.80 -13.71 -21.50
CA TRP A 268 -4.06 -14.36 -21.13
C TRP A 268 -3.90 -15.44 -20.06
N ILE A 269 -2.71 -16.02 -19.88
CA ILE A 269 -2.45 -17.00 -18.82
C ILE A 269 -2.50 -16.31 -17.45
N GLY A 270 -1.87 -15.13 -17.33
CA GLY A 270 -1.95 -14.28 -16.14
C GLY A 270 -3.39 -13.83 -15.85
N VAL A 271 -4.12 -13.37 -16.88
CA VAL A 271 -5.55 -13.01 -16.77
C VAL A 271 -6.40 -14.21 -16.34
N SER A 272 -6.17 -15.39 -16.90
CA SER A 272 -6.89 -16.62 -16.55
C SER A 272 -6.65 -17.01 -15.09
N ALA A 273 -5.39 -16.94 -14.63
CA ALA A 273 -5.04 -17.21 -13.25
C ALA A 273 -5.69 -16.18 -12.30
N ALA A 274 -5.65 -14.89 -12.65
CA ALA A 274 -6.30 -13.83 -11.87
C ALA A 274 -7.83 -14.01 -11.78
N VAL A 275 -8.48 -14.39 -12.89
CA VAL A 275 -9.93 -14.70 -12.93
C VAL A 275 -10.27 -15.91 -12.07
N ILE A 276 -9.45 -16.97 -12.10
CA ILE A 276 -9.65 -18.16 -11.26
C ILE A 276 -9.51 -17.81 -9.78
N VAL A 277 -8.49 -17.03 -9.41
CA VAL A 277 -8.29 -16.57 -8.02
C VAL A 277 -9.44 -15.68 -7.58
N LEU A 278 -9.89 -14.74 -8.42
CA LEU A 278 -11.04 -13.88 -8.14
C LEU A 278 -12.33 -14.69 -7.98
N ALA A 279 -12.58 -15.66 -8.86
CA ALA A 279 -13.74 -16.54 -8.78
C ALA A 279 -13.70 -17.41 -7.51
N ALA A 280 -12.54 -17.96 -7.16
CA ALA A 280 -12.32 -18.72 -5.93
C ALA A 280 -12.54 -17.85 -4.68
N LEU A 281 -12.05 -16.59 -4.69
CA LEU A 281 -12.27 -15.63 -3.63
C LEU A 281 -13.76 -15.30 -3.47
N VAL A 282 -14.46 -15.00 -4.58
CA VAL A 282 -15.91 -14.72 -4.57
C VAL A 282 -16.70 -15.93 -4.07
N MET A 283 -16.35 -17.15 -4.51
CA MET A 283 -16.97 -18.37 -4.01
C MET A 283 -16.70 -18.59 -2.53
N ALA A 284 -15.46 -18.40 -2.06
CA ALA A 284 -15.11 -18.51 -0.65
C ALA A 284 -15.86 -17.49 0.21
N VAL A 285 -15.95 -16.22 -0.24
CA VAL A 285 -16.73 -15.19 0.44
C VAL A 285 -18.21 -15.54 0.47
N ARG A 286 -18.79 -15.98 -0.66
CA ARG A 286 -20.20 -16.41 -0.71
C ARG A 286 -20.46 -17.61 0.21
N PHE A 287 -19.56 -18.59 0.24
CA PHE A 287 -19.65 -19.75 1.10
C PHE A 287 -19.57 -19.37 2.59
N VAL A 288 -18.65 -18.47 2.95
CA VAL A 288 -18.53 -17.96 4.32
C VAL A 288 -19.74 -17.12 4.73
N VAL A 289 -20.31 -16.32 3.82
CA VAL A 289 -21.53 -15.55 4.08
C VAL A 289 -22.76 -16.47 4.19
N HIS A 290 -22.86 -17.48 3.35
CA HIS A 290 -23.97 -18.44 3.36
C HIS A 290 -23.95 -19.30 4.63
N SER A 291 -22.79 -19.88 4.97
CA SER A 291 -22.62 -20.65 6.21
C SER A 291 -22.86 -19.82 7.48
N ARG A 292 -22.58 -18.50 7.46
CA ARG A 292 -22.95 -17.59 8.56
C ARG A 292 -24.46 -17.33 8.62
N ARG A 293 -25.15 -17.23 7.48
CA ARG A 293 -26.62 -17.09 7.42
C ARG A 293 -27.33 -18.36 7.90
N GLU A 294 -26.83 -19.53 7.52
CA GLU A 294 -27.35 -20.83 8.00
C GLU A 294 -27.17 -20.99 9.51
N ARG A 295 -25.99 -20.64 10.05
CA ARG A 295 -25.74 -20.65 11.50
C ARG A 295 -26.60 -19.62 12.26
N ALA A 296 -26.87 -18.46 11.66
CA ALA A 296 -27.77 -17.46 12.23
C ALA A 296 -29.24 -17.92 12.20
N ALA A 297 -29.67 -18.62 11.15
CA ALA A 297 -31.00 -19.20 11.04
C ALA A 297 -31.20 -20.37 12.03
N GLN A 298 -30.19 -21.21 12.22
CA GLN A 298 -30.21 -22.31 13.21
C GLN A 298 -30.17 -21.80 14.65
N GLY A 299 -29.42 -20.72 14.92
CA GLY A 299 -29.39 -20.07 16.23
C GLY A 299 -30.70 -19.34 16.60
N ALA A 300 -31.45 -18.85 15.60
CA ALA A 300 -32.77 -18.26 15.81
C ALA A 300 -33.88 -19.32 15.99
N GLY A 301 -33.79 -20.45 15.28
CA GLY A 301 -34.75 -21.55 15.41
C GLY A 301 -34.61 -22.40 16.69
N GLY A 302 -33.45 -22.36 17.35
CA GLY A 302 -33.23 -23.08 18.62
C GLY A 302 -33.72 -22.35 19.88
N ALA A 303 -34.04 -21.06 19.78
CA ALA A 303 -34.50 -20.24 20.90
C ALA A 303 -36.03 -20.27 21.12
N ASP A 304 -36.78 -20.82 20.16
CA ASP A 304 -38.25 -20.86 20.17
C ASP A 304 -38.82 -22.23 20.59
N GLY A 305 -37.94 -23.21 20.88
CA GLY A 305 -38.32 -24.61 21.14
C GLY A 305 -38.26 -25.07 22.60
N THR A 306 -37.95 -24.20 23.55
CA THR A 306 -37.80 -24.57 24.98
C THR A 306 -38.85 -23.94 25.91
N GLY A 307 -39.95 -23.43 25.36
CA GLY A 307 -40.96 -22.64 26.08
C GLY A 307 -42.30 -23.32 26.41
N GLU A 308 -42.59 -24.53 25.90
CA GLU A 308 -43.86 -25.22 26.17
C GLU A 308 -43.62 -26.67 26.60
N GLU A 309 -43.41 -26.86 27.90
CA GLU A 309 -43.86 -28.05 28.65
C GLU A 309 -43.75 -27.73 30.16
N ARG A 310 -44.82 -27.12 30.69
CA ARG A 310 -45.17 -27.11 32.11
C ARG A 310 -46.67 -27.27 32.24
#